data_AF-A0A8H4AAK3-F1
#
_entry.id   AF-A0A8H4AAK3-F1
#
_cell.length_a   1.000
_cell.length_b   1.000
_cell.length_c   1.000
_cell.angle_alpha   90.00
_cell.angle_beta   90.00
_cell.angle_gamma   90.00
#
_symmetry.space_group_name_H-M   'P 1'
#
loop_
_entity.id
_entity.type
_entity.pdbx_description
1 polymer ?
#
loop_
_entity_poly.entity_id
_entity_poly.type
_entity_poly.pdbx_seq_one_letter_code
_entity_poly.pdbx_strand_id
1 'polypeptide(L)'
;MLDKLIQDFQLKNFLQSSAMIEWVPYEKFDEVQLKAKGGFSTVYTATWMGGWITDWDEYDRKFLRCGSQPIILKSLDNSSDPDDAFFKE
;
A
#
# COMPACT_ATOMS: atom_id res chain seq x y z
N MET A 1 -11.94 -11.55 2.73
CA MET A 1 -10.71 -12.21 2.22
C MET A 1 -9.49 -11.32 2.44
N LEU A 2 -9.56 -10.07 2.00
CA LEU A 2 -8.48 -9.08 2.18
C LEU A 2 -8.18 -8.78 3.66
N ASP A 3 -9.20 -8.60 4.51
CA ASP A 3 -8.98 -8.28 5.93
C ASP A 3 -8.22 -9.40 6.67
N LYS A 4 -8.50 -10.67 6.32
CA LYS A 4 -7.79 -11.82 6.89
C LYS A 4 -6.33 -11.87 6.44
N LEU A 5 -6.04 -11.53 5.19
CA LEU A 5 -4.68 -11.41 4.68
C LEU A 5 -3.90 -10.31 5.42
N ILE A 6 -4.53 -9.15 5.62
CA ILE A 6 -3.94 -8.03 6.37
C ILE A 6 -3.65 -8.46 7.81
N GLN A 7 -4.61 -9.09 8.48
CA GLN A 7 -4.42 -9.58 9.85
C GLN A 7 -3.33 -10.65 9.94
N ASP A 8 -3.33 -11.65 9.05
CA ASP A 8 -2.33 -12.72 9.02
C ASP A 8 -0.92 -12.16 8.79
N PHE A 9 -0.78 -11.14 7.94
CA PHE A 9 0.50 -10.49 7.70
C PHE A 9 0.97 -9.65 8.88
N GLN A 10 0.07 -8.87 9.49
CA GLN A 10 0.37 -8.08 10.69
C GLN A 10 0.77 -8.97 11.87
N LEU A 11 0.11 -10.12 12.05
CA LEU A 11 0.46 -11.10 13.09
C LEU A 11 1.83 -11.74 12.84
N LYS A 12 2.14 -12.09 11.58
CA LYS A 12 3.42 -12.72 11.21
C LYS A 12 4.61 -11.76 11.31
N ASN A 13 4.40 -10.48 11.01
CA ASN A 13 5.46 -9.48 10.93
C ASN A 13 5.42 -8.46 12.09
N PHE A 14 4.69 -8.75 13.16
CA PHE A 14 4.51 -7.85 14.31
C PHE A 14 5.82 -7.31 14.91
N LEU A 15 6.91 -8.07 14.83
CA LEU A 15 8.21 -7.72 15.40
C LEU A 15 9.13 -6.96 14.43
N GLN A 16 8.74 -6.76 13.17
CA GLN A 16 9.52 -6.05 12.17
C GLN A 16 8.80 -4.78 11.75
N SER A 17 9.19 -3.66 12.36
CA SER A 17 8.63 -2.32 12.06
C SER A 17 8.79 -1.91 10.59
N SER A 18 9.83 -2.41 9.90
CA SER A 18 10.05 -2.21 8.47
C SER A 18 9.14 -3.05 7.56
N ALA A 19 8.40 -4.01 8.13
CA ALA A 19 7.52 -4.93 7.40
C ALA A 19 6.06 -4.73 7.80
N MET A 20 5.65 -3.52 8.20
CA MET A 20 4.25 -3.24 8.53
C MET A 20 3.46 -2.93 7.25
N ILE A 21 2.46 -3.75 6.92
CA ILE A 21 1.45 -3.39 5.91
C ILE A 21 0.51 -2.35 6.51
N GLU A 22 0.39 -1.23 5.80
CA GLU A 22 -0.52 -0.14 6.13
C GLU A 22 -1.70 -0.13 5.15
N TRP A 23 -2.92 0.00 5.69
CA TRP A 23 -4.09 0.36 4.88
C TRP A 23 -4.12 1.87 4.68
N VAL A 24 -4.21 2.32 3.43
CA VAL A 24 -4.18 3.75 3.07
C VAL A 24 -5.44 4.14 2.29
N PRO A 25 -6.16 5.21 2.69
CA PRO A 25 -7.31 5.69 1.95
C PRO A 25 -6.91 6.18 0.56
N TYR A 26 -7.74 5.87 -0.43
CA TYR A 26 -7.45 6.24 -1.82
C TYR A 26 -7.32 7.77 -2.00
N GLU A 27 -8.05 8.54 -1.18
CA GLU A 27 -8.03 10.02 -1.16
C GLU A 27 -6.68 10.59 -0.70
N LYS A 28 -5.75 9.77 -0.21
CA LYS A 28 -4.38 10.18 0.13
C LYS A 28 -3.44 10.16 -1.08
N PHE A 29 -3.91 9.69 -2.24
CA PHE A 29 -3.17 9.68 -3.49
C PHE A 29 -3.67 10.82 -4.39
N ASP A 30 -2.74 11.65 -4.86
CA ASP A 30 -2.99 12.73 -5.80
C ASP A 30 -2.31 12.42 -7.15
N GLU A 31 -2.69 13.16 -8.19
CA GLU A 31 -2.10 13.06 -9.54
C GLU A 31 -2.07 11.62 -10.09
N VAL A 32 -3.12 10.83 -9.82
CA VAL A 32 -3.20 9.45 -10.26
C VAL A 32 -3.32 9.38 -11.79
N GLN A 33 -2.31 8.83 -12.45
CA GLN A 33 -2.22 8.74 -13.92
C GLN A 33 -1.95 7.31 -14.35
N LEU A 34 -2.61 6.87 -15.43
CA LEU A 34 -2.37 5.56 -16.02
C LEU A 34 -0.94 5.48 -16.58
N LYS A 35 -0.15 4.52 -16.10
CA LYS A 35 1.20 4.24 -16.60
C LYS A 35 1.20 3.11 -17.63
N ALA A 36 0.51 2.02 -17.33
CA ALA A 36 0.44 0.86 -18.20
C ALA A 36 -0.79 0.00 -17.87
N LYS A 37 -1.26 -0.76 -18.85
CA LYS A 37 -2.31 -1.77 -18.67
C LYS A 37 -1.93 -3.04 -19.43
N GLY A 38 -2.03 -4.19 -18.79
CA GLY A 38 -1.71 -5.48 -19.38
C GLY A 38 -1.79 -6.61 -18.36
N GLY A 39 -1.86 -7.86 -18.82
CA GLY A 39 -1.99 -9.01 -17.92
C GLY A 39 -3.23 -8.90 -17.03
N PHE A 40 -3.05 -9.07 -15.71
CA PHE A 40 -4.09 -9.04 -14.68
C PHE A 40 -4.13 -7.74 -13.87
N SER A 41 -3.44 -6.68 -14.31
CA SER A 41 -3.36 -5.45 -13.55
C SER A 41 -3.30 -4.20 -14.39
N THR A 42 -3.74 -3.11 -13.78
CA THR A 42 -3.52 -1.76 -14.31
C THR A 42 -2.53 -1.05 -13.38
N VAL A 43 -1.49 -0.46 -13.97
CA VAL A 43 -0.43 0.25 -13.24
C VAL A 43 -0.62 1.74 -13.41
N TYR A 44 -0.59 2.46 -12.30
CA TYR A 44 -0.71 3.91 -12.23
C TYR A 44 0.53 4.50 -11.56
N THR A 45 0.87 5.73 -11.92
CA THR A 45 1.70 6.61 -11.07
C THR A 45 0.79 7.48 -10.23
N ALA A 46 1.22 7.80 -9.01
CA ALA A 46 0.52 8.74 -8.16
C ALA A 46 1.51 9.41 -7.21
N THR A 47 1.05 10.47 -6.55
CA THR A 47 1.74 11.13 -5.45
C THR A 47 1.05 10.75 -4.14
N TRP A 48 1.73 10.04 -3.24
CA TRP A 48 1.20 9.73 -1.90
C TRP A 48 1.49 10.89 -0.96
N MET A 49 0.47 11.71 -0.68
CA MET A 49 0.63 12.98 0.06
C MET A 49 1.15 12.82 1.49
N GLY A 50 0.83 11.69 2.13
CA GLY A 50 1.28 11.38 3.48
C GLY A 50 2.61 10.64 3.51
N GLY A 51 2.86 9.76 2.54
CA GLY A 51 4.01 8.86 2.57
C GLY A 51 3.92 7.78 3.66
N TRP A 52 4.93 6.91 3.70
CA TRP A 52 5.01 5.83 4.68
C TRP A 52 5.33 6.36 6.09
N ILE A 53 4.95 5.57 7.09
CA ILE A 53 5.29 5.83 8.49
C ILE A 53 6.79 5.67 8.68
N THR A 54 7.43 6.68 9.24
CA THR A 54 8.87 6.64 9.56
C THR A 54 9.11 6.36 11.04
N ASP A 55 8.23 6.84 11.92
CA ASP A 55 8.37 6.69 13.36
C ASP A 55 7.04 6.97 14.11
N TRP A 56 7.02 6.75 15.42
CA TRP A 56 5.95 7.12 16.34
C TRP A 56 6.40 8.23 17.29
N ASP A 57 5.71 9.37 17.25
CA ASP A 57 5.92 10.46 18.20
C ASP A 57 5.14 10.19 19.49
N GLU A 58 5.85 9.85 20.57
CA GLU A 58 5.25 9.55 21.88
C GLU A 58 4.59 10.77 22.54
N TYR A 59 5.07 11.98 22.25
CA TYR A 59 4.57 13.21 22.86
C TYR A 59 3.24 13.62 22.26
N ASP A 60 3.20 13.72 20.92
CA ASP A 60 2.01 14.12 20.18
C ASP A 60 1.08 12.92 19.88
N ARG A 61 1.50 11.70 20.24
CA ARG A 61 0.78 10.43 20.01
C ARG A 61 0.32 10.29 18.56
N LYS A 62 1.23 10.52 17.63
CA LYS A 62 0.96 10.50 16.18
C LYS A 62 2.09 9.79 15.43
N PHE A 63 1.74 9.22 14.28
CA PHE A 63 2.75 8.69 13.37
C PHE A 63 3.45 9.82 12.63
N LEU A 64 4.79 9.80 12.67
CA LEU A 64 5.62 10.60 11.79
C LEU A 64 5.68 9.94 10.43
N ARG A 65 5.73 10.76 9.39
CA ARG A 65 5.59 10.34 8.00
C ARG A 65 6.68 10.96 7.15
N CYS A 66 7.10 10.27 6.10
CA CYS A 66 8.11 10.79 5.17
C CYS A 66 7.60 11.96 4.29
N GLY A 67 6.28 12.21 4.28
CA GLY A 67 5.66 13.28 3.51
C GLY A 67 5.34 12.86 2.07
N SER A 68 5.09 13.85 1.21
CA SER A 68 4.68 13.59 -0.17
C SER A 68 5.75 12.84 -0.96
N GLN A 69 5.40 11.70 -1.55
CA GLN A 69 6.32 10.86 -2.33
C GLN A 69 5.67 10.33 -3.61
N PRO A 70 6.42 10.27 -4.73
CA PRO A 70 5.95 9.58 -5.93
C PRO A 70 5.91 8.06 -5.70
N ILE A 71 4.82 7.43 -6.11
CA ILE A 71 4.58 6.00 -5.93
C ILE A 71 4.04 5.33 -7.20
N ILE A 72 4.04 4.00 -7.19
CA ILE A 72 3.35 3.17 -8.18
C ILE A 72 2.16 2.50 -7.49
N LEU A 73 0.98 2.61 -8.10
CA LEU A 73 -0.21 1.86 -7.70
C LEU A 73 -0.46 0.75 -8.71
N LYS A 74 -0.49 -0.51 -8.27
CA LYS A 74 -0.89 -1.67 -9.10
C LYS A 74 -2.30 -2.09 -8.66
N SER A 75 -3.30 -1.91 -9.52
CA SER A 75 -4.66 -2.36 -9.25
C SER A 75 -4.83 -3.82 -9.61
N LEU A 76 -5.56 -4.56 -8.77
CA LEU A 76 -6.10 -5.87 -9.12
C LEU A 76 -7.38 -5.64 -9.93
N ASP A 77 -7.42 -6.14 -11.17
CA ASP A 77 -8.63 -6.05 -11.98
C ASP A 77 -9.69 -7.03 -11.43
N ASN A 78 -10.93 -6.55 -11.26
CA ASN A 78 -12.05 -7.20 -10.53
C ASN A 78 -12.51 -8.59 -11.03
N SER A 79 -11.80 -9.25 -11.96
CA SER A 79 -12.25 -10.51 -12.56
C SER A 79 -11.69 -11.78 -11.91
N SER A 80 -10.80 -11.68 -10.92
CA SER A 80 -10.19 -12.86 -10.32
C SER A 80 -9.81 -12.59 -8.87
N ASP A 81 -10.07 -13.55 -7.99
CA ASP A 81 -9.41 -13.59 -6.69
C ASP A 81 -7.90 -13.42 -6.94
N PRO A 82 -7.19 -12.56 -6.18
CA PRO A 82 -5.75 -12.42 -6.32
C PRO A 82 -5.11 -13.79 -6.13
N ASP A 83 -4.65 -14.38 -7.24
CA ASP A 83 -3.99 -15.66 -7.24
C ASP A 83 -2.50 -15.49 -6.93
N ASP A 84 -1.81 -16.60 -6.69
CA ASP A 84 -0.37 -16.59 -6.41
C ASP A 84 0.45 -15.96 -7.54
N ALA A 85 -0.09 -15.85 -8.76
CA ALA A 85 0.64 -15.25 -9.88
C ALA A 85 0.74 -13.73 -9.73
N PHE A 86 -0.27 -13.07 -9.15
CA PHE A 86 -0.22 -11.64 -8.87
C PHE A 86 0.96 -11.24 -7.96
N PHE A 87 1.28 -12.07 -6.97
CA PHE A 87 2.35 -11.80 -6.00
C PHE A 87 3.74 -12.23 -6.47
N LYS A 88 3.86 -12.96 -7.58
CA LYS A 88 5.13 -13.52 -8.09
C LYS A 88 5.72 -12.76 -9.29
N GLU A 89 5.00 -11.78 -9.82
CA GLU A 89 5.42 -10.90 -10.93
C GLU A 89 6.05 -9.60 -10.42
#